data_AF-A0A6P0U5Q6-F1
#
_entry.id   AF-A0A6P0U5Q6-F1
#
_cell.length_a   1.000
_cell.length_b   1.000
_cell.length_c   1.000
_cell.angle_alpha   90.00
_cell.angle_beta   90.00
_cell.angle_gamma   90.00
#
_symmetry.space_group_name_H-M   'P 1'
#
loop_
_entity.id
_entity.type
_entity.pdbx_description
1 polymer ?
#
loop_
_entity_poly.entity_id
_entity_poly.type
_entity_poly.pdbx_seq_one_letter_code
_entity_poly.pdbx_strand_id
1 'polypeptide(L)'
;MAQELTKQDILDLLARQAAEFDRRLEQSRKEAEQSRKEAEASREASRKDFDKRMKRLSREIGSLSHTWGRFAEEQVRPQAIEMFQARGIEVHYKAEHVTFELTGKKYVEVDLLLENEETVVVIEIKNTLEQKDIERHLERMDKLIAQPIKKLQGKHI
;
A
#
# COMPACT_ATOMS: atom_id res chain seq x y z
N MET A 1 36.68 48.08 60.96
CA MET A 1 35.67 49.08 60.61
C MET A 1 34.91 48.53 59.41
N ALA A 2 33.58 48.39 59.49
CA ALA A 2 32.78 48.06 58.32
C ALA A 2 32.86 49.26 57.37
N GLN A 3 33.28 49.05 56.13
CA GLN A 3 33.16 50.09 55.10
C GLN A 3 31.68 50.35 54.89
N GLU A 4 31.24 51.59 55.12
CA GLU A 4 29.89 52.01 54.75
C GLU A 4 29.79 52.04 53.22
N LEU A 5 28.90 51.23 52.65
CA LEU A 5 28.61 51.29 51.23
C LEU A 5 27.97 52.65 50.91
N THR A 6 28.52 53.33 49.91
CA THR A 6 27.92 54.57 49.41
C THR A 6 26.76 54.25 48.47
N LYS A 7 25.88 55.24 48.26
CA LYS A 7 24.81 55.15 47.24
C LYS A 7 25.37 54.82 45.85
N GLN A 8 26.56 55.32 45.53
CA GLN A 8 27.20 55.06 44.23
C GLN A 8 27.63 53.60 44.10
N ASP A 9 28.15 52.99 45.17
CA ASP A 9 28.53 51.56 45.17
C ASP A 9 27.34 50.64 44.90
N ILE A 10 26.17 50.99 45.44
CA ILE A 10 24.91 50.26 45.21
C ILE A 10 24.46 50.41 43.74
N LEU A 11 24.54 51.63 43.19
CA LEU A 11 24.15 51.88 41.79
C LEU A 11 25.08 51.16 40.82
N ASP A 12 26.39 51.16 41.07
CA ASP A 12 27.38 50.48 40.24
C ASP A 12 27.20 48.96 40.29
N LEU A 13 26.88 48.41 41.46
CA LEU A 13 26.57 46.98 41.62
C LEU A 13 25.31 46.59 40.83
N LEU A 14 24.24 47.39 40.92
CA LEU A 14 23.00 47.14 40.17
C LEU A 14 23.22 47.23 38.67
N ALA A 15 24.02 48.20 38.19
CA ALA A 15 24.36 48.32 36.78
C ALA A 15 25.12 47.09 36.25
N ARG A 16 26.07 46.56 37.05
CA ARG A 16 26.79 45.32 36.71
C ARG A 16 25.86 44.11 36.67
N GLN A 17 24.97 43.97 37.65
CA GLN A 17 24.00 42.88 37.68
C GLN A 17 23.02 42.93 36.51
N ALA A 18 22.54 44.12 36.13
CA ALA A 18 21.68 44.30 34.97
C ALA A 18 22.40 43.88 33.67
N ALA A 19 23.64 44.32 33.47
CA ALA A 19 24.44 43.95 32.31
C ALA A 19 24.74 42.44 32.24
N GLU A 20 25.02 41.80 33.38
CA GLU A 20 25.19 40.35 33.45
C GLU A 20 23.88 39.60 33.18
N PHE A 21 22.76 40.10 33.69
CA PHE A 21 21.44 39.54 33.44
C PHE A 21 21.08 39.59 31.95
N ASP A 22 21.29 40.73 31.30
CA ASP A 22 21.05 40.89 29.86
C ASP A 22 21.90 39.92 29.03
N ARG A 23 23.18 39.76 29.37
CA ARG A 23 24.08 38.79 28.72
C ARG A 23 23.58 37.35 28.87
N ARG A 24 23.17 36.96 30.09
CA ARG A 24 22.62 35.62 30.35
C ARG A 24 21.31 35.39 29.62
N LEU A 25 20.45 36.41 29.54
CA LEU A 25 19.19 36.34 28.81
C LEU A 25 19.43 36.17 27.31
N GLU A 26 20.38 36.90 26.73
CA GLU A 26 20.75 36.76 25.32
C GLU A 26 21.33 35.37 25.01
N GLN A 27 22.22 34.86 25.88
CA GLN A 27 22.77 33.51 25.75
C GLN A 27 21.68 32.45 25.84
N SER A 28 20.79 32.54 26.82
CA SER A 28 19.67 31.61 26.98
C SER A 28 18.73 31.62 25.78
N ARG A 29 18.49 32.80 25.16
CA ARG A 29 17.70 32.90 23.92
C ARG A 29 18.39 32.20 22.74
N LYS A 30 19.70 32.37 22.59
CA LYS A 30 20.49 31.70 21.53
C LYS A 30 20.48 30.18 21.69
N GLU A 31 20.69 29.70 22.92
CA GLU A 31 20.64 28.27 23.24
C GLU A 31 19.24 27.69 22.97
N ALA A 32 18.18 28.37 23.41
CA ALA A 32 16.80 27.95 23.15
C ALA A 32 16.47 27.91 21.64
N GLU A 33 16.93 28.89 20.87
CA GLU A 33 16.74 28.90 19.41
C GLU A 33 17.49 27.75 18.74
N GLN A 34 18.73 27.48 19.16
CA GLN A 34 19.53 26.38 18.64
C GLN A 34 18.88 25.02 18.98
N SER A 35 18.50 24.80 20.24
CA SER A 35 17.80 23.57 20.64
C SER A 35 16.48 23.39 19.87
N ARG A 36 15.76 24.47 19.59
CA ARG A 36 14.54 24.40 18.77
C ARG A 36 14.84 23.97 17.33
N LYS A 37 15.87 24.55 16.70
CA LYS A 37 16.30 24.18 15.33
C LYS A 37 16.76 22.73 15.26
N GLU A 38 17.54 22.27 16.24
CA GLU A 38 18.01 20.88 16.32
C GLU A 38 16.84 19.90 16.52
N ALA A 39 15.89 20.24 17.40
CA ALA A 39 14.69 19.42 17.61
C ALA A 39 13.82 19.36 16.35
N GLU A 40 13.68 20.46 15.62
CA GLU A 40 12.93 20.50 14.37
C GLU A 40 13.61 19.68 13.27
N ALA A 41 14.92 19.84 13.08
CA ALA A 41 15.70 19.06 12.13
C ALA A 41 15.68 17.55 12.45
N SER A 42 15.80 17.18 13.73
CA SER A 42 15.72 15.80 14.20
C SER A 42 14.33 15.19 13.95
N ARG A 43 13.26 15.96 14.21
CA ARG A 43 11.88 15.55 13.90
C ARG A 43 11.66 15.37 12.40
N GLU A 44 12.16 16.28 11.58
CA GLU A 44 12.04 16.19 10.13
C GLU A 44 12.80 14.97 9.59
N ALA A 45 14.03 14.74 10.05
CA ALA A 45 14.81 13.57 9.69
C ALA A 45 14.10 12.26 10.10
N SER A 46 13.57 12.21 11.32
CA SER A 46 12.81 11.06 11.82
C SER A 46 11.55 10.79 11.01
N ARG A 47 10.81 11.84 10.62
CA ARG A 47 9.63 11.72 9.74
C ARG A 47 10.02 11.18 8.37
N LYS A 48 11.08 11.70 7.76
CA LYS A 48 11.57 11.23 6.46
C LYS A 48 12.01 9.76 6.51
N ASP A 49 12.69 9.34 7.58
CA ASP A 49 13.09 7.93 7.74
C ASP A 49 11.87 7.02 7.94
N PHE A 50 10.92 7.44 8.77
CA PHE A 50 9.67 6.72 8.98
C PHE A 50 8.89 6.54 7.67
N ASP A 51 8.72 7.60 6.88
CA ASP A 51 8.03 7.55 5.59
C ASP A 51 8.72 6.59 4.61
N LYS A 52 10.06 6.58 4.59
CA LYS A 52 10.83 5.63 3.75
C LYS A 52 10.59 4.19 4.20
N ARG A 53 10.67 3.92 5.50
CA ARG A 53 10.41 2.58 6.06
C ARG A 53 8.99 2.12 5.80
N MET A 54 8.01 3.01 5.97
CA MET A 54 6.61 2.69 5.73
C MET A 54 6.36 2.38 4.26
N LYS A 55 6.90 3.17 3.33
CA LYS A 55 6.82 2.89 1.88
C LYS A 55 7.45 1.54 1.52
N ARG A 56 8.59 1.19 2.13
CA ARG A 56 9.24 -0.11 1.92
C ARG A 56 8.36 -1.24 2.43
N LEU A 57 7.85 -1.12 3.66
CA LEU A 57 6.96 -2.11 4.26
C LEU A 57 5.69 -2.32 3.43
N SER A 58 5.04 -1.25 2.97
CA SER A 58 3.87 -1.34 2.10
C SER A 58 4.16 -2.14 0.81
N ARG A 59 5.35 -1.96 0.22
CA ARG A 59 5.75 -2.72 -0.99
C ARG A 59 6.00 -4.19 -0.68
N GLU A 60 6.69 -4.48 0.43
CA GLU A 60 6.96 -5.86 0.86
C GLU A 60 5.66 -6.61 1.17
N ILE A 61 4.72 -5.98 1.89
CA ILE A 61 3.38 -6.54 2.15
C ILE A 61 2.62 -6.77 0.83
N GLY A 62 2.64 -5.81 -0.10
CA GLY A 62 2.02 -5.97 -1.42
C GLY A 62 2.60 -7.15 -2.21
N SER A 63 3.93 -7.33 -2.18
CA SER A 63 4.62 -8.46 -2.81
C SER A 63 4.23 -9.81 -2.19
N LEU A 64 4.11 -9.86 -0.86
CA LEU A 64 3.64 -11.05 -0.16
C LEU A 64 2.19 -11.37 -0.55
N SER A 65 1.29 -10.39 -0.53
CA SER A 65 -0.11 -10.57 -0.94
C SER A 65 -0.23 -11.14 -2.35
N HIS A 66 0.57 -10.64 -3.29
CA HIS A 66 0.61 -11.16 -4.66
C HIS A 66 1.13 -12.61 -4.71
N THR A 67 2.15 -12.93 -3.92
CA THR A 67 2.71 -14.29 -3.84
C THR A 67 1.71 -15.27 -3.25
N TRP A 68 0.95 -14.87 -2.24
CA TRP A 68 -0.14 -15.66 -1.67
C TRP A 68 -1.27 -15.92 -2.67
N GLY A 69 -1.61 -14.93 -3.51
CA GLY A 69 -2.58 -15.12 -4.60
C GLY A 69 -2.12 -16.20 -5.58
N ARG A 70 -0.89 -16.07 -6.09
CA ARG A 70 -0.31 -17.07 -7.00
C ARG A 70 -0.24 -18.47 -6.37
N PHE A 71 0.11 -18.56 -5.08
CA PHE A 71 0.15 -19.85 -4.39
C PHE A 71 -1.23 -20.53 -4.35
N ALA A 72 -2.31 -19.76 -4.21
CA ALA A 72 -3.68 -20.27 -4.31
C ALA A 72 -3.94 -20.84 -5.71
N GLU A 73 -3.55 -20.09 -6.73
CA GLU A 73 -3.74 -20.48 -8.13
C GLU A 73 -2.99 -21.77 -8.48
N GLU A 74 -1.74 -21.90 -8.04
CA GLU A 74 -0.91 -23.09 -8.26
C GLU A 74 -1.47 -24.37 -7.63
N GLN A 75 -2.29 -24.26 -6.58
CA GLN A 75 -2.96 -25.42 -5.98
C GLN A 75 -4.17 -25.89 -6.81
N VAL A 76 -4.84 -24.97 -7.50
CA VAL A 76 -6.07 -25.26 -8.27
C VAL A 76 -5.74 -25.67 -9.70
N ARG A 77 -4.77 -25.00 -10.34
CA ARG A 77 -4.38 -25.18 -11.74
C ARG A 77 -4.16 -26.62 -12.21
N PRO A 78 -3.52 -27.52 -11.43
CA PRO A 78 -3.22 -28.87 -11.89
C PRO A 78 -4.48 -29.73 -12.03
N GLN A 79 -5.47 -29.54 -11.16
CA GLN A 79 -6.65 -30.40 -11.03
C GLN A 79 -7.91 -29.78 -11.67
N ALA A 80 -7.81 -28.56 -12.20
CA ALA A 80 -8.98 -27.83 -12.69
C ALA A 80 -9.75 -28.60 -13.77
N ILE A 81 -9.06 -29.22 -14.74
CA ILE A 81 -9.71 -30.04 -15.78
C ILE A 81 -10.44 -31.22 -15.15
N GLU A 82 -9.75 -32.02 -14.34
CA GLU A 82 -10.32 -33.22 -13.67
C GLU A 82 -11.53 -32.86 -12.82
N MET A 83 -11.47 -31.74 -12.10
CA MET A 83 -12.55 -31.26 -11.24
C MET A 83 -13.84 -30.96 -12.03
N PHE A 84 -13.75 -30.40 -13.23
CA PHE A 84 -14.91 -30.10 -14.07
C PHE A 84 -15.38 -31.32 -14.88
N GLN A 85 -14.45 -32.16 -15.34
CA GLN A 85 -14.78 -33.44 -15.98
C GLN A 85 -15.55 -34.36 -15.04
N ALA A 86 -15.15 -34.43 -13.76
CA ALA A 86 -15.87 -35.19 -12.73
C ALA A 86 -17.31 -34.70 -12.49
N ARG A 87 -17.67 -33.49 -12.95
CA ARG A 87 -19.02 -32.91 -12.88
C ARG A 87 -19.78 -33.00 -14.21
N GLY A 88 -19.27 -33.77 -15.17
CA GLY A 88 -19.89 -33.96 -16.49
C GLY A 88 -19.62 -32.82 -17.48
N ILE A 89 -18.67 -31.92 -17.18
CA ILE A 89 -18.24 -30.86 -18.09
C ILE A 89 -16.93 -31.30 -18.73
N GLU A 90 -17.01 -31.82 -19.95
CA GLU A 90 -15.89 -32.46 -20.66
C GLU A 90 -14.95 -31.44 -21.31
N VAL A 91 -14.33 -30.56 -20.50
CA VAL A 91 -13.32 -29.60 -20.95
C VAL A 91 -11.97 -30.28 -21.16
N HIS A 92 -11.20 -29.81 -22.15
CA HIS A 92 -9.90 -30.40 -22.51
C HIS A 92 -8.79 -29.36 -22.62
N TYR A 93 -9.14 -28.13 -23.02
CA TYR A 93 -8.18 -27.05 -23.13
C TYR A 93 -8.18 -26.21 -21.86
N LYS A 94 -6.98 -25.77 -21.45
CA LYS A 94 -6.76 -24.88 -20.32
C LYS A 94 -5.90 -23.70 -20.74
N ALA A 95 -6.30 -22.49 -20.34
CA ALA A 95 -5.50 -21.28 -20.44
C ALA A 95 -5.49 -20.56 -19.08
N GLU A 96 -4.35 -19.99 -18.72
CA GLU A 96 -4.12 -19.34 -17.43
C GLU A 96 -3.88 -17.84 -17.65
N HIS A 97 -4.29 -17.00 -16.69
CA HIS A 97 -4.14 -15.54 -16.75
C HIS A 97 -4.69 -14.93 -18.05
N VAL A 98 -5.90 -15.34 -18.44
CA VAL A 98 -6.48 -14.94 -19.71
C VAL A 98 -7.00 -13.52 -19.60
N THR A 99 -6.39 -12.61 -20.37
CA THR A 99 -6.89 -11.26 -20.57
C THR A 99 -7.61 -11.14 -21.90
N PHE A 100 -8.83 -10.65 -21.82
CA PHE A 100 -9.68 -10.32 -22.94
C PHE A 100 -9.62 -8.82 -23.23
N GLU A 101 -9.38 -8.45 -24.47
CA GLU A 101 -9.34 -7.06 -24.91
C GLU A 101 -10.50 -6.72 -25.85
N LEU A 102 -11.07 -5.54 -25.65
CA LEU A 102 -12.11 -4.96 -26.49
C LEU A 102 -11.67 -3.56 -26.90
N THR A 103 -11.66 -3.26 -28.20
CA THR A 103 -11.23 -1.95 -28.73
C THR A 103 -9.82 -1.52 -28.28
N GLY A 104 -8.90 -2.48 -28.12
CA GLY A 104 -7.52 -2.22 -27.69
C GLY A 104 -7.38 -1.87 -26.21
N LYS A 105 -8.41 -2.16 -25.40
CA LYS A 105 -8.38 -1.97 -23.94
C LYS A 105 -8.73 -3.29 -23.25
N LYS A 106 -8.09 -3.54 -22.11
CA LYS A 106 -8.43 -4.63 -21.20
C LYS A 106 -9.91 -4.57 -20.83
N TYR A 107 -10.63 -5.63 -21.12
CA TYR A 107 -12.07 -5.75 -20.92
C TYR A 107 -12.40 -6.65 -19.73
N VAL A 108 -11.87 -7.88 -19.75
CA VAL A 108 -12.06 -8.88 -18.68
C VAL A 108 -10.73 -9.62 -18.48
N GLU A 109 -10.45 -10.01 -17.24
CA GLU A 109 -9.34 -10.91 -16.89
C GLU A 109 -9.87 -11.99 -15.97
N VAL A 110 -9.38 -13.20 -16.20
CA VAL A 110 -9.79 -14.43 -15.51
C VAL A 110 -8.55 -15.26 -15.20
N ASP A 111 -8.53 -15.89 -14.03
CA ASP A 111 -7.36 -16.63 -13.55
C ASP A 111 -7.16 -17.92 -14.34
N LEU A 112 -8.27 -18.63 -14.63
CA LEU A 112 -8.28 -19.80 -15.52
C LEU A 112 -9.48 -19.77 -16.45
N LEU A 113 -9.25 -20.27 -17.66
CA LEU A 113 -10.27 -20.57 -18.65
C LEU A 113 -10.09 -22.01 -19.09
N LEU A 114 -11.16 -22.80 -18.96
CA LEU A 114 -11.23 -24.15 -19.52
C LEU A 114 -12.20 -24.15 -20.68
N GLU A 115 -11.93 -24.89 -21.74
CA GLU A 115 -12.85 -24.98 -22.86
C GLU A 115 -12.85 -26.35 -23.52
N ASN A 116 -14.00 -26.68 -24.11
CA ASN A 116 -14.12 -27.60 -25.23
C ASN A 116 -14.82 -26.86 -26.38
N GLU A 117 -15.38 -27.61 -27.31
CA GLU A 117 -15.97 -27.16 -28.55
C GLU A 117 -17.30 -26.43 -28.31
N GLU A 118 -18.03 -26.82 -27.26
CA GLU A 118 -19.37 -26.32 -26.95
C GLU A 118 -19.42 -25.45 -25.70
N THR A 119 -18.48 -25.59 -24.77
CA THR A 119 -18.53 -25.02 -23.43
C THR A 119 -17.21 -24.35 -23.05
N VAL A 120 -17.31 -23.24 -22.34
CA VAL A 120 -16.21 -22.53 -21.69
C VAL A 120 -16.53 -22.42 -20.22
N VAL A 121 -15.57 -22.73 -19.37
CA VAL A 121 -15.63 -22.52 -17.93
C VAL A 121 -14.66 -21.41 -17.57
N VAL A 122 -15.17 -20.37 -16.94
CA VAL A 122 -14.38 -19.25 -16.43
C VAL A 122 -14.22 -19.41 -14.93
N ILE A 123 -12.98 -19.32 -14.44
CA ILE A 123 -12.66 -19.55 -13.03
C ILE A 123 -11.88 -18.36 -12.48
N GLU A 124 -12.38 -17.80 -11.38
CA GLU A 124 -11.67 -16.86 -10.52
C GLU A 124 -11.27 -17.59 -9.23
N ILE A 125 -10.04 -17.36 -8.78
CA ILE A 125 -9.46 -17.98 -7.59
C ILE A 125 -9.30 -16.93 -6.50
N LYS A 126 -9.74 -17.28 -5.29
CA LYS A 126 -9.61 -16.44 -4.10
C LYS A 126 -9.17 -17.29 -2.92
N ASN A 127 -8.18 -16.78 -2.17
CA ASN A 127 -7.79 -17.37 -0.89
C ASN A 127 -8.91 -17.27 0.15
N THR A 128 -9.69 -16.20 0.10
CA THR A 128 -10.85 -15.98 0.95
C THR A 128 -11.92 -15.36 0.08
N LEU A 129 -13.06 -16.04 -0.03
CA LEU A 129 -14.17 -15.60 -0.86
C LEU A 129 -15.06 -14.64 -0.07
N GLU A 130 -15.23 -13.43 -0.57
CA GLU A 130 -16.18 -12.46 -0.04
C GLU A 130 -17.33 -12.20 -1.02
N GLN A 131 -18.45 -11.65 -0.54
CA GLN A 131 -19.61 -11.31 -1.37
C GLN A 131 -19.23 -10.42 -2.57
N LYS A 132 -18.38 -9.42 -2.34
CA LYS A 132 -17.89 -8.50 -3.39
C LYS A 132 -17.14 -9.23 -4.51
N ASP A 133 -16.51 -10.37 -4.21
CA ASP A 133 -15.77 -11.16 -5.19
C ASP A 133 -16.73 -11.93 -6.08
N ILE A 134 -17.82 -12.45 -5.50
CA ILE A 134 -18.92 -13.09 -6.23
C ILE A 134 -19.58 -12.09 -7.17
N GLU A 135 -19.98 -10.93 -6.66
CA GLU A 135 -20.60 -9.85 -7.45
C GLU A 135 -19.70 -9.44 -8.62
N ARG A 136 -18.40 -9.22 -8.35
CA ARG A 136 -17.42 -8.91 -9.40
C ARG A 136 -17.26 -10.03 -10.42
N HIS A 137 -17.35 -11.29 -10.00
CA HIS A 137 -17.25 -12.41 -10.93
C HIS A 137 -18.50 -12.51 -11.81
N LEU A 138 -19.70 -12.32 -11.25
CA LEU A 138 -20.94 -12.24 -12.02
C LEU A 138 -20.89 -11.10 -13.05
N GLU A 139 -20.41 -9.90 -12.67
CA GLU A 139 -20.21 -8.80 -13.62
C GLU A 139 -19.24 -9.15 -14.76
N ARG A 140 -18.22 -9.99 -14.50
CA ARG A 140 -17.32 -10.47 -15.56
C ARG A 140 -18.07 -11.42 -16.51
N MET A 141 -18.89 -12.32 -15.98
CA MET A 141 -19.71 -13.24 -16.76
C MET A 141 -20.69 -12.48 -17.65
N ASP A 142 -21.41 -11.51 -17.09
CA ASP A 142 -22.33 -10.64 -17.83
C ASP A 142 -21.64 -9.93 -19.00
N LYS A 143 -20.41 -9.44 -18.78
CA LYS A 143 -19.60 -8.81 -19.85
C LYS A 143 -19.25 -9.80 -20.96
N LEU A 144 -18.80 -11.00 -20.60
CA LEU A 144 -18.43 -12.03 -21.58
C LEU A 144 -19.64 -12.51 -22.39
N ILE A 145 -20.82 -12.59 -21.77
CA ILE A 145 -22.08 -12.96 -22.43
C ILE A 145 -22.60 -11.82 -23.31
N ALA A 146 -22.60 -10.58 -22.80
CA ALA A 146 -23.13 -9.43 -23.52
C ALA A 146 -22.29 -9.05 -24.75
N GLN A 147 -20.98 -9.24 -24.68
CA GLN A 147 -20.07 -9.02 -25.79
C GLN A 147 -19.15 -10.23 -26.00
N PRO A 148 -19.67 -11.30 -26.62
CA PRO A 148 -18.91 -12.51 -26.86
C PRO A 148 -17.72 -12.20 -27.76
N ILE A 149 -16.53 -12.35 -27.20
CA ILE A 149 -15.27 -12.22 -27.93
C ILE A 149 -15.22 -13.35 -28.93
N LYS A 150 -14.65 -13.12 -30.13
CA LYS A 150 -14.62 -14.12 -31.21
C LYS A 150 -14.26 -15.53 -30.77
N LYS A 151 -13.35 -15.67 -29.81
CA LYS A 151 -12.91 -16.95 -29.26
C LYS A 151 -14.02 -17.72 -28.50
N LEU A 152 -14.97 -17.01 -27.90
CA LEU A 152 -16.06 -17.57 -27.08
C LEU A 152 -17.41 -17.60 -27.79
N GLN A 153 -17.49 -17.06 -29.02
CA GLN A 153 -18.74 -16.98 -29.78
C GLN A 153 -19.31 -18.38 -30.06
N GLY A 154 -20.58 -18.59 -29.71
CA GLY A 154 -21.29 -19.85 -29.94
C GLY A 154 -21.07 -20.93 -28.87
N LYS A 155 -20.23 -20.67 -27.86
CA LYS A 155 -20.03 -21.58 -26.72
C LYS A 155 -20.94 -21.22 -25.55
N HIS A 156 -21.37 -22.22 -24.80
CA HIS A 156 -22.00 -22.06 -23.50
C HIS A 156 -20.95 -21.59 -22.48
N ILE A 157 -21.31 -20.61 -21.65
CA ILE A 157 -20.46 -20.05 -20.58
C ILE A 157 -21.22 -20.20 -19.26
#